data_AF-A0A6N6M7E7-F1
#
_entry.id   AF-A0A6N6M7E7-F1
#
_cell.length_a   1.000
_cell.length_b   1.000
_cell.length_c   1.000
_cell.angle_alpha   90.00
_cell.angle_beta   90.00
_cell.angle_gamma   90.00
#
_symmetry.space_group_name_H-M   'P 1'
#
loop_
_entity.id
_entity.type
_entity.pdbx_description
1 polymer ?
#
loop_
_entity_poly.entity_id
_entity_poly.type
_entity_poly.pdbx_seq_one_letter_code
_entity_poly.pdbx_strand_id
1 'polypeptide(L)'
;MTTNQHNILFLLLFFGCIYLILTLNPPSRNFIPIIWGFLGFVLYWFLFFNTWLGLSRKLIDEHRSELKDLNISYHDNSFKKTVDMFALFQKRKKIEDLSADLKISFSYYQTYFRLAIIGFIVTAILGVYVVFINGLLLVD
;
A
#
# COMPACT_ATOMS: atom_id res chain seq x y z
N MET A 1 -1.39 -6.10 -17.31
CA MET A 1 -0.76 -4.79 -17.60
C MET A 1 0.73 -4.94 -17.38
N THR A 2 1.57 -4.61 -18.36
CA THR A 2 3.05 -4.74 -18.22
C THR A 2 3.62 -3.58 -17.39
N THR A 3 4.82 -3.72 -16.84
CA THR A 3 5.50 -2.68 -16.04
C THR A 3 5.59 -1.34 -16.79
N ASN A 4 5.79 -1.40 -18.11
CA ASN A 4 5.85 -0.22 -18.97
C ASN A 4 4.51 0.52 -19.07
N GLN A 5 3.38 -0.21 -19.09
CA GLN A 5 2.05 0.38 -19.11
C GLN A 5 1.71 1.06 -17.77
N HIS A 6 2.18 0.53 -16.64
CA HIS A 6 2.05 1.18 -15.34
C HIS A 6 2.83 2.50 -15.30
N ASN A 7 4.06 2.52 -15.80
CA ASN A 7 4.89 3.72 -15.81
C ASN A 7 4.31 4.83 -16.70
N ILE A 8 3.79 4.47 -17.88
CA ILE A 8 3.14 5.42 -18.79
C ILE A 8 1.86 6.00 -18.16
N LEU A 9 1.02 5.15 -17.55
CA LEU A 9 -0.19 5.59 -16.87
C LEU A 9 0.13 6.53 -15.70
N PHE A 10 1.16 6.21 -14.92
CA PHE A 10 1.61 7.05 -13.81
C PHE A 10 2.08 8.42 -14.30
N LEU A 11 2.89 8.47 -15.37
CA LEU A 11 3.34 9.73 -15.97
C LEU A 11 2.18 10.57 -16.49
N LEU A 12 1.23 9.96 -17.20
CA LEU A 12 0.02 10.66 -17.68
C LEU A 12 -0.80 11.25 -16.53
N LEU A 13 -1.03 10.48 -15.48
CA LEU A 13 -1.75 10.96 -14.29
C LEU A 13 -0.98 12.09 -13.58
N PHE A 14 0.36 12.00 -13.51
CA PHE A 14 1.21 13.00 -12.86
C PHE A 14 1.17 14.34 -13.61
N PHE A 15 1.37 14.32 -14.94
CA PHE A 15 1.27 15.53 -15.76
C PHE A 15 -0.16 16.09 -15.77
N GLY A 16 -1.17 15.22 -15.76
CA GLY A 16 -2.57 15.61 -15.61
C GLY A 16 -2.83 16.39 -14.32
N CYS A 17 -2.26 15.95 -13.19
CA CYS A 17 -2.39 16.67 -11.92
C CYS A 17 -1.67 18.01 -11.91
N ILE A 18 -0.44 18.09 -12.46
CA ILE A 18 0.27 19.37 -12.58
C ILE A 18 -0.55 20.36 -13.43
N TYR A 19 -1.07 19.90 -14.57
CA TYR A 19 -1.89 20.72 -15.44
C TYR A 19 -3.17 21.22 -14.74
N LEU A 20 -3.88 20.34 -14.04
CA LEU A 20 -5.07 20.70 -13.25
C LEU A 20 -4.73 21.68 -12.12
N ILE A 21 -3.57 21.55 -11.48
CA ILE A 21 -3.13 22.50 -10.44
C ILE A 21 -2.87 23.89 -11.04
N LEU A 22 -2.26 23.95 -12.23
CA LEU A 22 -1.95 25.23 -12.88
C LEU A 22 -3.18 25.91 -13.49
N THR A 23 -4.24 25.16 -13.80
CA THR A 23 -5.43 25.68 -14.51
C THR A 23 -6.63 25.94 -13.61
N LEU A 24 -6.75 25.26 -12.47
CA LEU A 24 -7.88 25.42 -11.57
C LEU A 24 -7.64 26.54 -10.55
N ASN A 25 -8.69 27.30 -10.27
CA ASN A 25 -8.72 28.29 -9.19
C ASN A 25 -8.99 27.60 -7.83
N PRO A 26 -8.63 28.25 -6.71
CA PRO A 26 -9.11 27.84 -5.40
C PRO A 26 -10.66 27.84 -5.34
N PRO A 27 -11.29 26.93 -4.57
CA PRO A 27 -10.68 25.95 -3.68
C PRO A 27 -10.34 24.61 -4.36
N SER A 28 -10.85 24.34 -5.57
CA SER A 28 -10.71 23.05 -6.26
C SER A 28 -9.25 22.63 -6.45
N ARG A 29 -8.35 23.58 -6.76
CA ARG A 29 -6.91 23.34 -6.85
C ARG A 29 -6.31 22.75 -5.57
N ASN A 30 -6.77 23.20 -4.40
CA ASN A 30 -6.22 22.81 -3.11
C ASN A 30 -6.55 21.34 -2.78
N PHE A 31 -7.61 20.78 -3.35
CA PHE A 31 -7.99 19.38 -3.15
C PHE A 31 -7.21 18.38 -4.02
N ILE A 32 -6.56 18.82 -5.10
CA ILE A 32 -5.84 17.92 -6.02
C ILE A 32 -4.72 17.14 -5.30
N PRO A 33 -3.85 17.75 -4.47
CA PRO A 33 -2.85 17.01 -3.71
C PRO A 33 -3.46 15.99 -2.73
N ILE A 34 -4.61 16.29 -2.14
CA ILE A 34 -5.30 15.35 -1.22
C ILE A 34 -5.80 14.14 -2.00
N ILE A 35 -6.49 14.36 -3.11
CA ILE A 35 -7.01 13.27 -3.97
C ILE A 35 -5.84 12.40 -4.43
N TRP A 36 -4.71 13.02 -4.79
CA TRP A 36 -3.51 12.29 -5.18
C TRP A 36 -2.89 11.47 -4.05
N GLY A 37 -2.77 12.06 -2.86
CA GLY A 37 -2.32 11.34 -1.67
C GLY A 37 -3.24 10.15 -1.36
N PHE A 38 -4.55 10.36 -1.44
CA PHE A 38 -5.55 9.32 -1.21
C PHE A 38 -5.46 8.19 -2.24
N LEU A 39 -5.31 8.51 -3.52
CA LEU A 39 -5.09 7.53 -4.58
C LEU A 39 -3.81 6.71 -4.33
N GLY A 40 -2.72 7.37 -3.94
CA GLY A 40 -1.47 6.70 -3.57
C GLY A 40 -1.66 5.75 -2.37
N PHE A 41 -2.33 6.22 -1.32
CA PHE A 41 -2.67 5.41 -0.15
C PHE A 41 -3.46 4.16 -0.54
N VAL A 42 -4.56 4.31 -1.27
CA VAL A 42 -5.42 3.19 -1.71
C VAL A 42 -4.64 2.21 -2.58
N LEU A 43 -3.82 2.69 -3.51
CA LEU A 43 -3.01 1.85 -4.39
C LEU A 43 -2.02 0.99 -3.59
N TYR A 44 -1.23 1.60 -2.71
CA TYR A 44 -0.23 0.86 -1.93
C TYR A 44 -0.88 -0.06 -0.90
N TRP A 45 -2.03 0.31 -0.35
CA TRP A 45 -2.83 -0.56 0.51
C TRP A 45 -3.32 -1.80 -0.25
N PHE A 46 -3.85 -1.60 -1.47
CA PHE A 46 -4.26 -2.70 -2.34
C PHE A 46 -3.09 -3.64 -2.68
N LEU A 47 -1.94 -3.09 -3.08
CA LEU A 47 -0.73 -3.87 -3.37
C LEU A 47 -0.25 -4.65 -2.15
N PHE A 48 -0.24 -4.00 -0.98
CA PHE A 48 0.10 -4.64 0.29
C PHE A 48 -0.80 -5.86 0.58
N PHE A 49 -2.12 -5.69 0.48
CA PHE A 49 -3.06 -6.79 0.70
C PHE A 49 -2.89 -7.90 -0.33
N ASN A 50 -2.71 -7.57 -1.61
CA ASN A 50 -2.53 -8.57 -2.66
C ASN A 50 -1.25 -9.37 -2.45
N THR A 51 -0.13 -8.72 -2.11
CA THR A 51 1.12 -9.40 -1.79
C THR A 51 0.99 -10.27 -0.54
N TRP A 52 0.28 -9.80 0.50
CA TRP A 52 0.03 -10.61 1.70
C TRP A 52 -0.80 -11.86 1.40
N LEU A 53 -1.85 -11.74 0.59
CA LEU A 53 -2.68 -12.89 0.20
C LEU A 53 -1.86 -13.88 -0.65
N GLY A 54 -1.04 -13.40 -1.58
CA GLY A 54 -0.13 -14.24 -2.37
C GLY A 54 0.88 -14.98 -1.49
N LEU A 55 1.53 -14.26 -0.58
CA LEU A 55 2.48 -14.81 0.38
C LEU A 55 1.81 -15.83 1.32
N SER A 56 0.61 -15.53 1.81
CA SER A 56 -0.16 -16.44 2.66
C SER A 56 -0.53 -17.73 1.95
N ARG A 57 -0.97 -17.66 0.69
CA ARG A 57 -1.25 -18.86 -0.13
C ARG A 57 -0.01 -19.71 -0.31
N LYS A 58 1.11 -19.10 -0.74
CA LYS A 58 2.38 -19.83 -0.89
C LYS A 58 2.81 -20.51 0.41
N LEU A 59 2.73 -19.82 1.54
CA LEU A 59 3.11 -20.39 2.83
C LEU A 59 2.19 -21.53 3.27
N ILE A 60 0.87 -21.43 3.03
CA ILE A 60 -0.09 -22.48 3.40
C ILE A 60 0.00 -23.69 2.47
N ASP A 61 0.28 -23.47 1.18
CA ASP A 61 0.27 -24.51 0.16
C ASP A 61 1.61 -25.25 0.09
N GLU A 62 2.73 -24.54 0.23
CA GLU A 62 4.08 -25.10 0.04
C GLU A 62 4.85 -25.31 1.36
N HIS A 63 4.57 -24.51 2.40
CA HIS A 63 5.36 -24.48 3.64
C HIS A 63 4.51 -24.68 4.91
N ARG A 64 3.46 -25.50 4.81
CA ARG A 64 2.49 -25.70 5.90
C ARG A 64 3.12 -26.31 7.15
N SER A 65 4.06 -27.25 6.97
CA SER A 65 4.81 -27.87 8.08
C SER A 65 5.57 -26.84 8.88
N GLU A 66 6.25 -25.94 8.19
CA GLU A 66 7.10 -24.90 8.75
C GLU A 66 6.27 -23.84 9.45
N LEU A 67 5.06 -23.52 8.94
CA LEU A 67 4.11 -22.68 9.65
C LEU A 67 3.69 -23.28 11.01
N LYS A 68 3.47 -24.61 11.07
CA LYS A 68 3.16 -25.30 12.32
C LYS A 68 4.34 -25.29 13.28
N ASP A 69 5.55 -25.56 12.78
CA ASP A 69 6.78 -25.57 13.59
C ASP A 69 7.10 -24.19 14.18
N LEU A 70 6.78 -23.13 13.44
CA LEU A 70 6.94 -21.74 13.88
C LEU A 70 5.81 -21.26 14.80
N ASN A 71 4.80 -22.10 15.04
CA ASN A 71 3.57 -21.79 15.77
C ASN A 71 2.85 -20.55 15.23
N ILE A 72 2.76 -20.46 13.89
CA ILE A 72 2.10 -19.38 13.19
C ILE A 72 0.67 -19.82 12.87
N SER A 73 -0.31 -19.07 13.37
CA SER A 73 -1.72 -19.31 13.08
C SER A 73 -2.04 -18.98 11.62
N TYR A 74 -2.82 -19.84 10.98
CA TYR A 74 -3.30 -19.64 9.62
C TYR A 74 -4.77 -20.07 9.51
N HIS A 75 -5.50 -19.38 8.64
CA HIS A 75 -6.84 -19.74 8.22
C HIS A 75 -6.75 -20.37 6.84
N ASP A 76 -7.24 -21.59 6.71
CA ASP A 76 -7.33 -22.30 5.44
C ASP A 76 -8.76 -22.81 5.24
N ASN A 77 -9.58 -21.97 4.60
CA ASN A 77 -10.92 -22.30 4.16
C ASN A 77 -11.02 -22.17 2.64
N SER A 78 -12.01 -22.82 2.02
CA SER A 78 -12.26 -22.78 0.57
C SER A 78 -12.35 -21.37 -0.02
N PHE A 79 -12.78 -20.40 0.78
CA PHE A 79 -12.92 -19.00 0.37
C PHE A 79 -11.70 -18.13 0.68
N LYS A 80 -10.85 -18.51 1.65
CA LYS A 80 -9.78 -17.64 2.15
C LYS A 80 -8.64 -18.45 2.76
N LYS A 81 -7.43 -18.20 2.24
CA LYS A 81 -6.15 -18.68 2.76
C LYS A 81 -5.34 -17.50 3.25
N THR A 82 -5.22 -17.33 4.56
CA THR A 82 -4.51 -16.21 5.18
C THR A 82 -3.72 -16.63 6.39
N VAL A 83 -2.50 -16.13 6.50
CA VAL A 83 -1.63 -16.33 7.67
C VAL A 83 -1.66 -15.07 8.53
N ASP A 84 -1.56 -15.21 9.85
CA ASP A 84 -1.50 -14.06 10.76
C ASP A 84 -0.31 -13.15 10.41
N MET A 85 -0.62 -11.90 10.02
CA MET A 85 0.37 -10.90 9.63
C MET A 85 1.39 -10.60 10.72
N PHE A 86 0.97 -10.53 11.99
CA PHE A 86 1.85 -10.16 13.09
C PHE A 86 2.83 -11.29 13.38
N ALA A 87 2.34 -12.54 13.40
CA ALA A 87 3.18 -13.72 13.55
C ALA A 87 4.18 -13.84 12.39
N LEU A 88 3.75 -13.53 11.15
CA LEU A 88 4.60 -13.48 9.97
C LEU A 88 5.75 -12.48 10.14
N PHE A 89 5.45 -11.27 10.60
CA PHE A 89 6.46 -10.23 10.83
C PHE A 89 7.41 -10.59 11.97
N GLN A 90 6.89 -11.19 13.04
CA GLN A 90 7.70 -11.58 14.20
C GLN A 90 8.69 -12.70 13.85
N LYS A 91 8.29 -13.64 12.99
CA LYS A 91 9.12 -14.78 12.57
C LYS A 91 9.81 -14.56 11.23
N ARG A 92 9.84 -13.33 10.69
CA ARG A 92 10.26 -13.03 9.31
C ARG A 92 11.56 -13.71 8.88
N LYS A 93 12.62 -13.66 9.71
CA LYS A 93 13.94 -14.20 9.34
C LYS A 93 13.85 -15.68 9.01
N LYS A 94 13.13 -16.43 9.85
CA LYS A 94 12.95 -17.87 9.68
C LYS A 94 12.14 -18.20 8.42
N ILE A 95 11.21 -17.34 8.02
CA ILE A 95 10.40 -17.52 6.82
C ILE A 95 11.17 -17.10 5.56
N GLU A 96 11.95 -16.02 5.63
CA GLU A 96 12.84 -15.56 4.57
C GLU A 96 13.94 -16.59 4.25
N ASP A 97 14.36 -17.38 5.24
CA ASP A 97 15.35 -18.44 5.08
C ASP A 97 14.79 -19.71 4.41
N LEU A 98 13.47 -19.86 4.30
CA LEU A 98 12.83 -21.03 3.66
C LEU A 98 13.04 -21.03 2.14
N SER A 99 12.96 -19.87 1.49
CA SER A 99 13.19 -19.75 0.05
C SER A 99 13.53 -18.32 -0.39
N ALA A 100 14.32 -18.21 -1.47
CA ALA A 100 14.66 -16.92 -2.06
C ALA A 100 13.43 -16.16 -2.57
N ASP A 101 12.42 -16.88 -3.06
CA ASP A 101 11.17 -16.29 -3.55
C ASP A 101 10.30 -15.73 -2.40
N LEU A 102 10.24 -16.42 -1.26
CA LEU A 102 9.60 -15.89 -0.05
C LEU A 102 10.30 -14.63 0.45
N LYS A 103 11.63 -14.60 0.42
CA LYS A 103 12.42 -13.41 0.78
C LYS A 103 12.09 -12.21 -0.10
N ILE A 104 11.99 -12.41 -1.41
CA ILE A 104 11.59 -11.35 -2.36
C ILE A 104 10.16 -10.89 -2.07
N SER A 105 9.23 -11.83 -1.91
CA SER A 105 7.82 -11.55 -1.63
C SER A 105 7.63 -10.78 -0.31
N PHE A 106 8.41 -11.12 0.72
CA PHE A 106 8.44 -10.40 2.00
C PHE A 106 8.98 -8.97 1.86
N SER A 107 10.03 -8.79 1.07
CA SER A 107 10.59 -7.46 0.79
C SER A 107 9.55 -6.55 0.13
N TYR A 108 8.81 -7.07 -0.86
CA TYR A 108 7.69 -6.35 -1.47
C TYR A 108 6.57 -6.04 -0.47
N TYR A 109 6.16 -7.03 0.33
CA TYR A 109 5.14 -6.85 1.36
C TYR A 109 5.52 -5.73 2.35
N GLN A 110 6.76 -5.72 2.84
CA GLN A 110 7.25 -4.68 3.74
C GLN A 110 7.34 -3.31 3.05
N THR A 111 7.77 -3.28 1.79
CA THR A 111 7.88 -2.05 1.01
C THR A 111 6.51 -1.42 0.79
N TYR A 112 5.52 -2.22 0.36
CA TYR A 112 4.16 -1.72 0.15
C TYR A 112 3.49 -1.30 1.46
N PHE A 113 3.72 -2.02 2.57
CA PHE A 113 3.25 -1.59 3.88
C PHE A 113 3.77 -0.21 4.26
N ARG A 114 5.09 0.00 4.11
CA ARG A 114 5.74 1.30 4.38
C ARG A 114 5.20 2.40 3.49
N LEU A 115 5.06 2.15 2.20
CA LEU A 115 4.52 3.12 1.25
C LEU A 115 3.06 3.47 1.55
N ALA A 116 2.26 2.50 1.99
CA ALA A 116 0.89 2.76 2.40
C ALA A 116 0.81 3.61 3.68
N ILE A 117 1.67 3.36 4.67
CA ILE A 117 1.77 4.22 5.87
C ILE A 117 2.20 5.66 5.49
N ILE A 118 3.23 5.79 4.66
CA ILE A 118 3.69 7.10 4.18
C ILE A 118 2.57 7.82 3.43
N GLY A 119 1.89 7.12 2.52
CA GLY A 119 0.74 7.65 1.78
C GLY A 119 -0.38 8.13 2.69
N PHE A 120 -0.69 7.38 3.75
CA PHE A 120 -1.68 7.76 4.76
C PHE A 120 -1.27 9.06 5.48
N ILE A 121 -0.04 9.12 6.00
CA ILE A 121 0.47 10.30 6.73
C ILE A 121 0.50 11.53 5.84
N VAL A 122 1.00 11.41 4.60
CA VAL A 122 1.05 12.51 3.64
C VAL A 122 -0.36 13.01 3.31
N THR A 123 -1.32 12.10 3.10
CA THR A 123 -2.72 12.47 2.85
C THR A 123 -3.33 13.22 4.04
N ALA A 124 -3.05 12.78 5.26
CA ALA A 124 -3.52 13.44 6.47
C ALA A 124 -2.94 14.86 6.62
N ILE A 125 -1.64 15.02 6.39
CA ILE A 125 -0.97 16.34 6.44
C ILE A 125 -1.57 17.29 5.39
N LEU A 126 -1.74 16.82 4.15
CA LEU A 126 -2.35 17.60 3.08
C LEU A 126 -3.81 17.95 3.39
N GLY A 127 -4.57 17.03 3.99
CA GLY A 127 -5.92 17.26 4.47
C GLY A 127 -6.00 18.41 5.47
N VAL A 128 -5.16 18.36 6.52
CA VAL A 128 -5.08 19.40 7.55
C VAL A 128 -4.68 20.75 6.94
N TYR A 129 -3.69 20.77 6.05
CA TYR A 129 -3.22 21.99 5.38
C TYR A 129 -4.33 22.68 4.58
N VAL A 130 -5.12 21.92 3.82
CA VAL A 130 -6.23 22.47 3.01
C VAL A 130 -7.37 22.99 3.88
N VAL A 131 -7.69 22.29 4.98
CA VAL A 131 -8.67 22.78 5.96
C VAL A 131 -8.20 24.09 6.58
N PHE A 132 -6.92 24.19 6.95
CA PHE A 132 -6.37 25.40 7.56
C PHE A 132 -6.37 26.60 6.60
N ILE A 133 -5.97 26.41 5.33
CA ILE A 133 -5.98 27.49 4.33
C ILE A 133 -7.40 27.94 3.98
N ASN A 134 -8.31 27.00 3.76
CA ASN A 134 -9.69 27.35 3.42
C ASN A 134 -10.44 27.95 4.64
N GLY A 135 -10.09 27.53 5.86
CA GLY A 135 -10.61 28.12 7.09
C GLY A 135 -10.12 29.54 7.34
N LEU A 136 -8.86 29.85 7.00
CA LEU A 136 -8.33 31.21 7.09
C LEU A 136 -8.99 32.17 6.07
N LEU A 137 -9.32 31.68 4.88
CA LEU A 137 -9.95 32.47 3.80
C LEU A 137 -11.45 32.75 4.00
N LEU A 138 -12.09 32.17 5.03
CA LEU A 138 -13.51 32.39 5.38
C LEU A 138 -13.69 33.33 6.59
N VAL A 139 -12.59 33.83 7.16
CA VAL A 139 -12.59 34.74 8.33
C VAL A 139 -12.40 36.21 7.93
N ASP A 140 -12.18 36.51 6.65
CA ASP A 140 -12.19 37.86 6.06
C ASP A 140 -13.49 38.09 5.26
#